data_AF-A0A534A7D6-F1
#
_entry.id   AF-A0A534A7D6-F1
#
_cell.length_a   1.000
_cell.length_b   1.000
_cell.length_c   1.000
_cell.angle_alpha   90.00
_cell.angle_beta   90.00
_cell.angle_gamma   90.00
#
_symmetry.space_group_name_H-M   'P 1'
#
loop_
_entity.id
_entity.type
_entity.pdbx_description
1 polymer ?
#
loop_
_entity_poly.entity_id
_entity_poly.type
_entity_poly.pdbx_seq_one_letter_code
_entity_poly.pdbx_strand_id
1 'polypeptide(L)'
;RQELKQKVLDALEGGGAKFVIDFTKTGYIDSSGLGVLVSLSKKIREQGGDLRLCGLNEDLQTLFELTKLDTLFAIAKTPEEALAAL
;
A
#
# COMPACT_ATOMS: atom_id res chain seq x y z
N ARG A 1 -7.84 7.37 6.40
CA ARG A 1 -6.60 6.84 7.01
C ARG A 1 -6.90 5.81 8.10
N GLN A 2 -7.58 6.20 9.18
CA GLN A 2 -7.95 5.24 10.25
C GLN A 2 -8.85 4.11 9.71
N GLU A 3 -9.82 4.44 8.87
CA GLU A 3 -10.70 3.43 8.24
C GLU A 3 -9.92 2.43 7.36
N LEU A 4 -9.00 2.92 6.51
CA LEU A 4 -8.12 2.06 5.70
C LEU A 4 -7.32 1.11 6.60
N LYS A 5 -6.70 1.66 7.66
CA LYS A 5 -5.95 0.86 8.62
C LYS A 5 -6.82 -0.24 9.20
N GLN A 6 -8.00 0.10 9.72
CA GLN A 6 -8.89 -0.88 10.35
C GLN A 6 -9.33 -1.96 9.37
N LYS A 7 -9.78 -1.59 8.16
CA LYS A 7 -10.20 -2.56 7.13
C LYS A 7 -9.11 -3.57 6.79
N VAL A 8 -7.86 -3.11 6.67
CA VAL A 8 -6.73 -4.01 6.38
C VAL A 8 -6.42 -4.91 7.57
N LEU A 9 -6.50 -4.38 8.80
CA LEU A 9 -6.28 -5.17 10.01
C LEU A 9 -7.35 -6.26 10.19
N ASP A 10 -8.62 -5.91 9.99
CA ASP A 10 -9.74 -6.86 10.10
C ASP A 10 -9.60 -7.98 9.06
N ALA A 11 -9.25 -7.63 7.81
CA ALA A 11 -9.01 -8.59 6.75
C ALA A 11 -7.79 -9.49 7.02
N LEU A 12 -6.73 -8.94 7.63
CA LEU A 12 -5.55 -9.69 8.05
C LEU A 12 -5.88 -10.67 9.17
N GLU A 13 -6.65 -10.25 10.17
CA GLU A 13 -7.15 -11.11 11.25
C GLU A 13 -8.09 -12.21 10.75
N GLY A 14 -8.81 -11.95 9.65
CA GLY A 14 -9.60 -12.94 8.92
C GLY A 14 -8.77 -13.93 8.07
N GLY A 15 -7.45 -13.86 8.11
CA GLY A 15 -6.54 -14.75 7.36
C GLY A 15 -6.11 -14.24 5.97
N GLY A 16 -6.49 -13.02 5.60
CA GLY A 16 -6.01 -12.37 4.39
C GLY A 16 -4.52 -12.02 4.49
N ALA A 17 -3.70 -12.46 3.56
CA ALA A 17 -2.25 -12.22 3.58
C ALA A 17 -1.75 -11.32 2.44
N LYS A 18 -2.56 -11.07 1.41
CA LYS A 18 -2.15 -10.40 0.17
C LYS A 18 -3.04 -9.18 -0.06
N PHE A 19 -2.42 -8.01 -0.14
CA PHE A 19 -3.15 -6.74 -0.23
C PHE A 19 -2.62 -5.90 -1.38
N VAL A 20 -3.54 -5.27 -2.10
CA VAL A 20 -3.25 -4.21 -3.07
C VAL A 20 -4.01 -2.96 -2.66
N ILE A 21 -3.31 -1.83 -2.58
CA ILE A 21 -3.93 -0.52 -2.40
C ILE A 21 -3.86 0.24 -3.73
N ASP A 22 -5.03 0.56 -4.26
CA ASP A 22 -5.21 1.26 -5.53
C ASP A 22 -5.29 2.78 -5.30
N PHE A 23 -4.34 3.51 -5.90
CA PHE A 23 -4.24 4.96 -5.85
C PHE A 23 -4.83 5.68 -7.07
N THR A 24 -5.43 4.97 -8.03
CA THR A 24 -5.99 5.58 -9.27
C THR A 24 -6.99 6.71 -9.01
N LYS A 25 -7.67 6.71 -7.85
CA LYS A 25 -8.62 7.74 -7.42
C LYS A 25 -8.07 8.64 -6.30
N THR A 26 -6.78 8.58 -6.00
CA THR A 26 -6.13 9.34 -4.93
C THR A 26 -5.31 10.48 -5.54
N GLY A 27 -5.71 11.72 -5.27
CA GLY A 27 -4.96 12.89 -5.71
C GLY A 27 -3.84 13.31 -4.77
N TYR A 28 -3.92 12.97 -3.48
CA TYR A 28 -3.00 13.46 -2.46
C TYR A 28 -2.89 12.50 -1.27
N ILE A 29 -1.68 12.45 -0.69
CA ILE A 29 -1.39 11.79 0.58
C ILE A 29 -0.42 12.67 1.39
N ASP A 30 -0.61 12.73 2.70
CA ASP A 30 0.32 13.42 3.59
C ASP A 30 1.16 12.44 4.43
N SER A 31 1.96 12.97 5.34
CA SER A 31 2.85 12.21 6.22
C SER A 31 2.12 11.15 7.06
N SER A 32 0.90 11.42 7.54
CA SER A 32 0.19 10.44 8.35
C SER A 32 -0.48 9.36 7.51
N GLY A 33 -0.83 9.66 6.26
CA GLY A 33 -1.21 8.64 5.28
C GLY A 33 -0.05 7.69 4.97
N LEU A 34 1.13 8.23 4.70
CA LEU A 34 2.35 7.44 4.48
C LEU A 34 2.71 6.59 5.70
N GLY A 35 2.61 7.15 6.91
CA GLY A 35 2.85 6.42 8.16
C GLY A 35 1.91 5.22 8.35
N VAL A 36 0.65 5.33 7.91
CA VAL A 36 -0.29 4.20 7.91
C VAL A 36 0.17 3.10 6.94
N LEU A 37 0.59 3.45 5.71
CA LEU A 37 1.05 2.47 4.73
C LEU A 37 2.27 1.69 5.23
N VAL A 38 3.25 2.39 5.79
CA VAL A 38 4.47 1.77 6.36
C VAL A 38 4.11 0.83 7.51
N SER A 39 3.22 1.28 8.41
CA SER A 39 2.77 0.47 9.55
C SER A 39 2.05 -0.81 9.11
N LEU A 40 1.18 -0.70 8.09
CA LEU A 40 0.46 -1.85 7.54
C LEU A 40 1.40 -2.82 6.83
N SER A 41 2.31 -2.32 5.98
CA SER A 41 3.30 -3.14 5.28
C SER A 41 4.11 -3.99 6.26
N LYS A 42 4.59 -3.37 7.35
CA LYS A 42 5.30 -4.08 8.41
C LYS A 42 4.45 -5.17 9.05
N LYS A 43 3.23 -4.85 9.48
CA LYS A 43 2.36 -5.81 10.17
C LYS A 43 1.96 -6.99 9.28
N ILE A 44 1.70 -6.73 8.00
CA ILE A 44 1.37 -7.75 7.00
C ILE A 44 2.57 -8.68 6.77
N ARG A 45 3.78 -8.12 6.60
CA ARG A 45 5.02 -8.90 6.44
C ARG A 45 5.34 -9.76 7.66
N GLU A 46 5.11 -9.25 8.86
CA GLU A 46 5.28 -10.01 10.11
C GLU A 46 4.40 -11.27 10.17
N GLN A 47 3.29 -11.28 9.43
CA GLN A 47 2.40 -12.44 9.28
C GLN A 47 2.65 -13.25 8.00
N GLY A 48 3.78 -13.02 7.32
CA GLY A 48 4.13 -13.70 6.07
C GLY A 48 3.34 -13.26 4.85
N GLY A 49 2.63 -12.12 4.94
CA GLY A 49 1.88 -11.53 3.85
C GLY A 49 2.68 -10.53 3.02
N ASP A 50 2.01 -9.95 2.03
CA ASP A 50 2.56 -8.91 1.16
C ASP A 50 1.55 -7.77 0.92
N LEU A 51 2.07 -6.54 0.83
CA LEU A 51 1.31 -5.32 0.56
C LEU A 51 1.92 -4.60 -0.64
N ARG A 52 1.12 -4.43 -1.68
CA ARG A 52 1.50 -3.73 -2.92
C ARG A 52 0.64 -2.52 -3.16
N LEU A 53 1.17 -1.62 -3.97
CA LEU A 53 0.49 -0.41 -4.38
C LEU A 53 0.33 -0.44 -5.90
N CYS A 54 -0.70 0.23 -6.41
CA CYS A 54 -0.83 0.47 -7.84
C CYS A 54 -1.45 1.83 -8.13
N GLY A 55 -1.31 2.30 -9.37
CA GLY A 55 -2.04 3.46 -9.86
C GLY A 55 -1.61 4.79 -9.24
N LEU A 56 -0.35 4.93 -8.82
CA LEU A 56 0.18 6.23 -8.39
C LEU A 56 0.19 7.21 -9.58
N ASN A 57 -0.33 8.41 -9.39
CA ASN A 57 -0.13 9.52 -10.33
C ASN A 57 1.30 10.09 -10.23
N GLU A 58 1.68 11.02 -11.10
CA GLU A 58 3.05 11.58 -11.16
C GLU A 58 3.48 12.25 -9.84
N ASP A 59 2.58 13.01 -9.20
CA ASP A 59 2.86 13.68 -7.93
C ASP A 59 3.13 12.68 -6.80
N LEU A 60 2.32 11.61 -6.74
CA LEU A 60 2.48 10.54 -5.76
C LEU A 60 3.73 9.71 -6.04
N GLN A 61 4.06 9.42 -7.31
CA GLN A 61 5.30 8.73 -7.66
C GLN A 61 6.51 9.54 -7.16
N THR A 62 6.56 10.83 -7.49
CA THR A 62 7.61 11.74 -7.04
C THR A 62 7.71 11.78 -5.50
N LEU A 63 6.58 11.86 -4.80
CA LEU A 63 6.54 11.83 -3.34
C LEU A 63 7.13 10.52 -2.77
N PHE A 64 6.80 9.38 -3.37
CA PHE A 64 7.31 8.08 -2.93
C PHE A 64 8.81 7.95 -3.17
N GLU A 65 9.32 8.41 -4.32
CA GLU A 65 10.75 8.43 -4.63
C GLU A 65 11.52 9.34 -3.66
N LEU A 66 11.04 10.57 -3.43
CA LEU A 66 11.68 11.51 -2.51
C LEU A 66 11.76 10.98 -1.08
N THR A 67 10.76 10.22 -0.66
CA THR A 67 10.68 9.60 0.67
C THR A 67 11.32 8.21 0.72
N LYS A 68 11.85 7.70 -0.40
CA LYS A 68 12.39 6.34 -0.58
C LYS A 68 11.40 5.22 -0.27
N LEU A 69 10.10 5.53 -0.28
CA LEU A 69 9.06 4.53 -0.04
C LEU A 69 8.86 3.61 -1.24
N ASP A 70 9.20 4.06 -2.44
CA ASP A 70 9.32 3.22 -3.64
C ASP A 70 10.24 1.99 -3.43
N THR A 71 11.25 2.10 -2.56
CA THR A 71 12.12 0.97 -2.20
C THR A 71 11.48 -0.02 -1.21
N LEU A 72 10.44 0.42 -0.49
CA LEU A 72 9.74 -0.40 0.51
C LEU A 72 8.54 -1.15 -0.07
N PHE A 73 7.92 -0.62 -1.13
CA PHE A 73 6.71 -1.14 -1.72
C PHE A 73 6.95 -1.64 -3.14
N ALA A 74 6.38 -2.79 -3.50
CA ALA A 74 6.20 -3.14 -4.90
C ALA A 74 5.05 -2.28 -5.46
N ILE A 75 5.35 -1.48 -6.47
CA ILE A 75 4.41 -0.55 -7.10
C ILE A 75 4.18 -0.99 -8.54
N ALA A 76 2.93 -1.32 -8.88
CA ALA A 76 2.52 -1.68 -10.23
C ALA A 76 1.74 -0.54 -10.90
N LYS A 77 1.51 -0.61 -12.22
CA LYS A 77 0.71 0.42 -12.91
C LYS A 77 -0.78 0.20 -12.67
N THR A 78 -1.23 -1.04 -12.70
CA THR A 78 -2.65 -1.38 -12.57
C THR A 78 -2.93 -2.37 -11.43
N PRO A 79 -4.19 -2.44 -10.93
CA PRO A 79 -4.58 -3.45 -9.95
C PRO A 79 -4.35 -4.88 -10.44
N GLU A 80 -4.57 -5.16 -11.72
CA GLU A 80 -4.38 -6.49 -12.32
C GLU A 80 -2.92 -6.92 -12.27
N GLU A 81 -1.99 -6.02 -12.62
CA GLU A 81 -0.55 -6.26 -12.51
C GLU A 81 -0.11 -6.50 -11.07
N ALA A 82 -0.64 -5.71 -10.12
CA ALA A 82 -0.31 -5.86 -8.70
C ALA A 82 -0.76 -7.23 -8.16
N LEU A 83 -1.95 -7.70 -8.56
CA LEU A 83 -2.51 -8.99 -8.16
C LEU A 83 -1.81 -10.18 -8.83
N ALA A 84 -1.45 -10.07 -10.10
CA ALA A 84 -0.83 -11.17 -10.85
C ALA A 84 0.52 -11.61 -10.27
N ALA A 85 1.23 -10.70 -9.63
CA ALA A 85 2.55 -10.98 -9.09
C ALA A 85 2.54 -11.35 -7.59
N LEU A 86 1.36 -11.47 -6.95
CA LEU A 86 1.19 -11.75 -5.52
C LEU A 86 1.17 -13.24 -5.17
#